data_AF-A0A820R395-F1
#
_entry.id   AF-A0A820R395-F1
#
_cell.length_a   1.000
_cell.length_b   1.000
_cell.length_c   1.000
_cell.angle_alpha   90.00
_cell.angle_beta   90.00
_cell.angle_gamma   90.00
#
_symmetry.space_group_name_H-M   'P 1'
#
loop_
_entity.id
_entity.type
_entity.pdbx_description
1 polymer ?
#
loop_
_entity_poly.entity_id
_entity_poly.type
_entity_poly.pdbx_seq_one_letter_code
_entity_poly.pdbx_strand_id
1 'polypeptide(L)'
;NIMIHTNLILISIFLTAIINTVACGNITISNVVPRRDTDGNIMDIHDGNIFLYDGLYYYFGASYGLCQEPPGPSGCSVWHPGGCGFQLDHNVSLYTSTSLS
;
A
#
# COMPACT_ATOMS: atom_id res chain seq x y z
N ASN A 1 -0.91 -54.93 -7.73
CA ASN A 1 0.02 -53.83 -7.40
C ASN A 1 -0.73 -52.64 -6.77
N ILE A 2 -1.51 -52.91 -5.71
CA ILE A 2 -2.45 -51.96 -5.10
C ILE A 2 -1.71 -50.88 -4.31
N MET A 3 -0.61 -51.26 -3.66
CA MET A 3 0.25 -50.38 -2.88
C MET A 3 0.85 -49.23 -3.71
N ILE A 4 1.21 -49.48 -4.98
CA ILE A 4 1.74 -48.43 -5.86
C ILE A 4 0.67 -47.40 -6.22
N HIS A 5 -0.59 -47.83 -6.44
CA HIS A 5 -1.69 -46.90 -6.70
C HIS A 5 -2.01 -46.02 -5.49
N THR A 6 -1.99 -46.58 -4.27
CA THR A 6 -2.23 -45.81 -3.04
C THR A 6 -1.15 -44.76 -2.81
N ASN A 7 0.12 -45.11 -3.05
CA ASN A 7 1.24 -44.18 -2.93
C ASN A 7 1.17 -43.05 -3.96
N LEU A 8 0.79 -43.35 -5.21
CA LEU A 8 0.61 -42.33 -6.24
C LEU A 8 -0.50 -41.33 -5.89
N ILE A 9 -1.61 -41.79 -5.32
CA ILE A 9 -2.71 -40.92 -4.89
C ILE A 9 -2.26 -40.00 -3.74
N LEU A 10 -1.56 -40.54 -2.74
CA LEU A 10 -1.03 -39.76 -1.62
C LEU A 10 -0.02 -38.69 -2.08
N ILE A 11 0.87 -39.05 -3.00
CA ILE A 11 1.82 -38.10 -3.60
C ILE A 11 1.08 -37.00 -4.35
N SER A 12 0.02 -37.33 -5.09
CA SER A 12 -0.78 -36.35 -5.85
C SER A 12 -1.49 -35.34 -4.93
N ILE A 13 -2.06 -35.82 -3.81
CA ILE A 13 -2.69 -34.95 -2.78
C ILE A 13 -1.63 -34.07 -2.10
N PHE A 14 -0.46 -34.63 -1.81
CA PHE A 14 0.63 -33.87 -1.20
C PHE A 14 1.17 -32.79 -2.14
N LEU A 15 1.30 -33.09 -3.44
CA LEU A 15 1.74 -32.11 -4.44
C LEU A 15 0.74 -30.96 -4.60
N THR A 16 -0.57 -31.23 -4.61
CA THR A 16 -1.58 -30.16 -4.74
C THR A 16 -1.67 -29.29 -3.49
N ALA A 17 -1.38 -29.83 -2.30
CA ALA A 17 -1.33 -29.07 -1.05
C ALA A 17 -0.13 -28.10 -0.96
N ILE A 18 0.92 -28.30 -1.77
CA ILE A 18 2.14 -27.45 -1.76
C ILE A 18 2.03 -26.27 -2.73
N ILE A 19 1.02 -26.24 -3.61
CA ILE A 19 0.80 -25.13 -4.55
C ILE A 19 0.19 -23.95 -3.78
N ASN A 20 1.03 -23.22 -3.06
CA ASN A 20 0.69 -21.88 -2.61
C ASN A 20 0.61 -20.99 -3.85
N THR A 21 -0.59 -20.55 -4.21
CA THR A 21 -0.79 -19.57 -5.28
C THR A 21 -0.21 -18.24 -4.83
N VAL A 22 1.00 -17.92 -5.29
CA VAL A 22 1.54 -16.58 -5.14
C VAL A 22 0.77 -15.66 -6.09
N ALA A 23 -0.20 -14.92 -5.56
CA ALA A 23 -0.85 -13.85 -6.29
C ALA A 23 0.15 -12.71 -6.45
N CYS A 24 0.67 -12.52 -7.66
CA CYS A 24 1.47 -11.36 -8.02
C CYS A 24 0.57 -10.38 -8.78
N GLY A 25 0.59 -9.12 -8.37
CA GLY A 25 -0.15 -8.04 -9.03
C GLY A 25 0.77 -6.84 -9.22
N ASN A 26 0.61 -6.15 -10.35
CA ASN A 26 1.26 -4.85 -10.55
C ASN A 26 0.40 -3.77 -9.90
N ILE A 27 1.02 -2.99 -9.00
CA ILE A 27 0.40 -1.82 -8.38
C ILE A 27 0.98 -0.57 -9.03
N THR A 28 0.10 0.30 -9.53
CA THR A 28 0.47 1.61 -10.05
C THR A 28 0.07 2.68 -9.05
N ILE A 29 1.04 3.41 -8.51
CA ILE A 29 0.78 4.57 -7.65
C ILE A 29 0.72 5.81 -8.54
N SER A 30 -0.37 6.56 -8.44
CA SER A 30 -0.55 7.80 -9.17
C SER A 30 0.08 8.97 -8.42
N ASN A 31 0.83 9.81 -9.13
CA ASN A 31 1.30 11.11 -8.64
C ASN A 31 0.33 12.26 -8.98
N VAL A 32 -0.81 11.97 -9.61
CA VAL A 32 -1.78 12.99 -10.08
C VAL A 32 -3.13 12.85 -9.38
N VAL A 33 -3.55 11.61 -9.08
CA VAL A 33 -4.84 11.31 -8.44
C VAL A 33 -4.57 10.90 -7.00
N PRO A 34 -5.18 11.56 -5.99
CA PRO A 34 -4.93 11.24 -4.60
C PRO A 34 -5.37 9.82 -4.28
N ARG A 35 -4.57 9.16 -3.44
CA ARG A 35 -4.93 7.86 -2.87
C ARG A 35 -6.01 8.06 -1.80
N ARG A 36 -6.93 7.09 -1.70
CA ARG A 36 -8.01 7.10 -0.71
C ARG A 36 -7.93 5.88 0.21
N ASP A 37 -8.37 6.06 1.45
CA ASP A 37 -8.54 4.98 2.42
C ASP A 37 -9.83 4.17 2.13
N THR A 38 -10.11 3.18 2.98
CA THR A 38 -11.28 2.29 2.84
C THR A 38 -12.62 3.01 3.04
N ASP A 39 -12.61 4.16 3.70
CA ASP A 39 -13.79 5.00 3.90
C ASP A 39 -13.97 6.03 2.76
N GLY A 40 -13.02 6.06 1.81
CA GLY A 40 -13.02 6.97 0.69
C GLY A 40 -12.41 8.34 0.99
N ASN A 41 -11.82 8.56 2.16
CA ASN A 41 -11.13 9.81 2.47
C ASN A 41 -9.77 9.86 1.78
N ILE A 42 -9.31 11.06 1.42
CA ILE A 42 -7.96 11.26 0.89
C ILE A 42 -6.96 10.92 2.00
N MET A 43 -5.95 10.11 1.66
CA MET A 43 -4.86 9.84 2.58
C MET A 43 -3.96 11.08 2.68
N ASP A 44 -3.97 11.74 3.84
CA ASP A 44 -3.15 12.93 4.13
C ASP A 44 -1.76 12.48 4.59
N ILE A 45 -0.89 12.15 3.63
CA ILE A 45 0.41 11.53 3.91
C ILE A 45 1.48 12.03 2.94
N HIS A 46 2.17 13.09 3.36
CA HIS A 46 3.14 13.80 2.55
C HIS A 46 4.57 13.46 2.95
N ASP A 47 5.47 13.47 1.97
CA ASP A 47 6.91 13.30 2.14
C ASP A 47 7.30 12.06 2.99
N GLY A 48 6.48 11.02 2.83
CA GLY A 48 6.52 9.81 3.62
C GLY A 48 7.33 8.67 3.03
N ASN A 49 7.22 7.50 3.66
CA ASN A 49 7.78 6.25 3.15
C ASN A 49 6.80 5.09 3.35
N ILE A 50 7.04 4.00 2.61
CA ILE A 50 6.29 2.76 2.69
C ILE A 50 7.22 1.67 3.23
N PHE A 51 6.79 0.97 4.27
CA PHE A 51 7.56 -0.13 4.86
C PHE A 51 6.69 -1.37 5.05
N LEU A 52 7.22 -2.55 4.73
CA LEU A 52 6.54 -3.84 4.93
C LEU A 52 7.03 -4.48 6.23
N TYR A 53 6.09 -4.74 7.14
CA TYR A 53 6.36 -5.44 8.40
C TYR A 53 5.20 -6.37 8.75
N ASP A 54 5.53 -7.60 9.15
CA ASP A 54 4.54 -8.61 9.57
C ASP A 54 3.38 -8.80 8.56
N GLY A 55 3.71 -8.81 7.26
CA GLY A 55 2.73 -8.98 6.18
C GLY A 55 1.85 -7.76 5.90
N LEU A 56 2.11 -6.62 6.53
CA LEU A 56 1.35 -5.38 6.36
C LEU A 56 2.25 -4.24 5.87
N TYR A 57 1.80 -3.52 4.85
CA TYR A 57 2.45 -2.31 4.38
C TYR A 57 1.98 -1.13 5.21
N TYR A 58 2.92 -0.36 5.74
CA TYR A 58 2.70 0.85 6.51
C TYR A 58 3.11 2.04 5.66
N TYR A 59 2.19 2.97 5.48
CA TYR A 59 2.45 4.28 4.92
C TYR A 59 2.52 5.25 6.08
N PHE A 60 3.64 5.94 6.25
CA PHE A 60 3.74 7.03 7.23
C PHE A 60 4.36 8.27 6.61
N GLY A 61 3.92 9.44 7.06
CA GLY A 61 4.39 10.73 6.55
C GLY A 61 3.73 11.90 7.27
N ALA A 62 4.16 13.12 6.93
CA ALA A 62 3.63 14.33 7.53
C ALA A 62 2.17 14.55 7.10
N SER A 63 1.32 14.94 8.05
CA SER A 63 -0.03 15.41 7.77
C SER A 63 0.04 16.88 7.39
N TYR A 64 -0.45 17.24 6.20
CA TYR A 64 -0.53 18.63 5.72
C TYR A 64 -1.94 19.22 5.93
N GLY A 65 -2.87 18.46 6.51
CA GLY A 65 -4.19 18.97 6.86
C GLY A 65 -5.07 19.20 5.64
N LEU A 66 -5.20 18.16 4.81
CA LEU A 66 -6.00 18.16 3.56
C LEU A 66 -5.68 19.35 2.65
N CYS A 67 -4.40 19.71 2.48
CA CYS A 67 -4.06 20.70 1.46
C CYS A 67 -4.70 20.30 0.12
N GLN A 68 -5.57 21.17 -0.40
CA GLN A 68 -6.25 20.96 -1.67
C GLN A 68 -5.49 21.68 -2.77
N GLU A 69 -4.29 21.19 -3.10
CA GLU A 69 -3.64 21.73 -4.29
C GLU A 69 -4.41 21.30 -5.55
N PRO A 70 -4.67 22.22 -6.49
CA PRO A 70 -5.24 21.85 -7.77
C PRO A 70 -4.33 20.85 -8.51
N PRO A 71 -4.91 19.86 -9.23
CA PRO A 71 -4.14 18.92 -10.04
C PRO A 71 -3.21 19.64 -11.03
N GLY A 72 -1.93 19.25 -11.06
CA GLY A 72 -0.93 19.86 -11.93
C GLY A 72 0.40 19.10 -11.96
N PRO A 73 1.33 19.45 -12.85
CA PRO A 73 2.63 18.76 -12.99
C PRO A 73 3.57 19.01 -11.79
N SER A 74 3.33 20.06 -11.01
CA SER A 74 4.02 20.34 -9.76
C SER A 74 3.07 20.03 -8.62
N GLY A 75 3.34 18.98 -7.84
CA GLY A 75 2.49 18.57 -6.72
C GLY A 75 2.64 19.42 -5.45
N CYS A 76 3.26 20.61 -5.53
CA CYS A 76 3.22 21.71 -4.55
C CYS A 76 3.86 23.00 -5.12
N SER A 77 3.06 23.99 -5.49
CA SER A 77 3.49 25.30 -5.99
C SER A 77 3.81 26.30 -4.87
N VAL A 78 3.33 26.05 -3.64
CA VAL A 78 3.58 26.87 -2.44
C VAL A 78 4.28 26.01 -1.39
N TRP A 79 5.59 26.24 -1.21
CA TRP A 79 6.52 25.36 -0.50
C TRP A 79 7.25 26.14 0.61
N HIS A 80 6.46 26.78 1.46
CA HIS A 80 6.94 27.52 2.64
C HIS A 80 6.01 27.28 3.82
N PRO A 81 6.45 27.46 5.08
CA PRO A 81 5.58 27.37 6.25
C PRO A 81 4.31 28.22 6.08
N GLY A 82 3.16 27.63 6.40
CA GLY A 82 1.82 28.22 6.20
C GLY A 82 1.23 28.07 4.79
N GLY A 83 2.03 27.68 3.80
CA GLY A 83 1.55 27.34 2.46
C GLY A 83 1.16 25.87 2.39
N CYS A 84 0.02 25.54 1.76
CA CYS A 84 -0.38 24.16 1.45
C CYS A 84 -0.10 23.13 2.56
N GLY A 85 -0.38 23.47 3.82
CA GLY A 85 -0.20 22.53 4.94
C GLY A 85 1.22 22.35 5.46
N PHE A 86 2.24 22.91 4.79
CA PHE A 86 3.61 22.99 5.29
C PHE A 86 3.64 23.76 6.61
N GLN A 87 4.21 23.16 7.64
CA GLN A 87 4.24 23.69 9.00
C GLN A 87 5.64 23.46 9.59
N LEU A 88 5.95 24.11 10.71
CA LEU A 88 7.20 23.85 11.42
C LEU A 88 7.05 22.66 12.39
N ASP A 89 5.81 22.30 12.68
CA ASP A 89 5.37 21.17 13.46
C ASP A 89 4.28 20.42 12.68
N HIS A 90 4.44 19.10 12.57
CA HIS A 90 3.50 18.27 11.83
C HIS A 90 3.02 17.12 12.70
N ASN A 91 1.74 16.79 12.58
CA ASN A 91 1.28 15.45 12.93
C ASN A 91 1.84 14.44 11.91
N VAL A 92 1.91 13.18 12.33
CA VAL A 92 2.30 12.06 11.47
C VAL A 92 1.07 11.21 11.20
N SER A 93 0.71 11.08 9.93
CA SER A 93 -0.33 10.15 9.50
C SER A 93 0.24 8.75 9.33
N LEU A 94 -0.54 7.74 9.70
CA LEU A 94 -0.21 6.33 9.52
C LEU A 94 -1.39 5.61 8.89
N TYR A 95 -1.14 4.93 7.77
CA TYR A 95 -2.11 4.08 7.09
C TYR A 95 -1.51 2.70 6.83
N THR A 96 -2.37 1.71 6.63
CA THR A 96 -1.94 0.34 6.39
C THR A 96 -2.65 -0.30 5.21
N SER A 97 -1.96 -1.19 4.50
CA SER A 97 -2.53 -2.01 3.41
C SER A 97 -1.91 -3.40 3.43
N THR A 98 -2.67 -4.44 3.07
CA THR A 98 -2.15 -5.80 2.92
C THR A 98 -1.53 -6.05 1.55
N SER A 99 -1.76 -5.16 0.58
CA SER A 99 -1.44 -5.42 -0.84
C SER A 99 -0.94 -4.20 -1.62
N LEU A 100 -0.83 -3.03 -1.00
CA LEU A 100 -0.55 -1.73 -1.65
C LEU A 100 -1.61 -1.28 -2.67
N SER A 101 -2.69 -2.03 -2.88
CA SER A 101 -3.84 -1.66 -3.72
C SER A 101 -4.78 -0.70 -3.02
#